data_AF-A0A7Z8YFD2-F1
#
_entry.id   AF-A0A7Z8YFD2-F1
#
_cell.length_a   1.000
_cell.length_b   1.000
_cell.length_c   1.000
_cell.angle_alpha   90.00
_cell.angle_beta   90.00
_cell.angle_gamma   90.00
#
_symmetry.space_group_name_H-M   'P 1'
#
loop_
_entity.id
_entity.type
_entity.pdbx_description
1 polymer ?
#
loop_
_entity_poly.entity_id
_entity_poly.type
_entity_poly.pdbx_seq_one_letter_code
_entity_poly.pdbx_strand_id
1 'polypeptide(L)'
;MTYYLLLLVLLLGVGFLYKAIKEKQLKDFAKAMAVLFGAVVVSVLANATLLLTTREYADWSTRSKSTLTITPDGTPKEQNSGLPKEYITEYSYGISESLNLIVPRLFGGSNHENLGENSKTYQYLVQLGVPPMQALQETQRLPTYWGDQPIVAAPAYIGAVVFFLFILALFVVKGRIKWWLLTGSVMALVLSWGKNFGLLTDFMIDYFPLYNKFRAVSSIQVILELCVPILAIVGLQQFLKTPEEERKKYLLHSLYICLGVMLLLFLGKGFFDFQSANDVYYGNREIVQMIVEDRKSIYTADLLRSTVLILLTALALVLYQYNKIPLRGMQIALLALLFFDLGGVAKRYVNKDNFVDKYLIENPFEATPADMAILQDKSYYRVYEPQVGINGARTSFFHHSIGGYHAAKPKRLQELFDYQIAKGNMEVLNMLNVKYILLRNQEGEIQPMHNEDALGNAWFVKQLSLKNSDNEVMKALKKFHPSEEALATLKDLKTNLPSQYTVDSTTTIALKHTRPDELTYESNNSHEGFVVFSEMYYPHGWKATIDGKEAPIYRVDYTLRGMSVPAGKHEIRFAFDPEVVKTGSRLSLVGCILLLLWLAGGIFVQFKK
;
A
#
# COMPACT_ATOMS: atom_id res chain seq x y z
N MET A 1 4.09 7.84 3.84
CA MET A 1 4.42 8.63 5.06
C MET A 1 5.51 9.67 4.83
N THR A 2 6.74 9.30 4.41
CA THR A 2 7.83 10.27 4.15
C THR A 2 7.44 11.39 3.17
N TYR A 3 6.70 11.05 2.12
CA TYR A 3 6.15 12.04 1.19
C TYR A 3 5.28 13.11 1.88
N TYR A 4 4.36 12.71 2.76
CA TYR A 4 3.53 13.66 3.51
C TYR A 4 4.33 14.48 4.53
N LEU A 5 5.39 13.90 5.11
CA LEU A 5 6.29 14.64 5.99
C LEU A 5 6.98 15.79 5.24
N LEU A 6 7.31 15.62 3.96
CA LEU A 6 7.87 16.69 3.14
C LEU A 6 6.88 17.86 2.97
N LEU A 7 5.57 17.62 2.90
CA LEU A 7 4.56 18.69 2.88
C LEU A 7 4.62 19.53 4.17
N LEU A 8 4.77 18.87 5.32
CA LEU A 8 4.93 19.55 6.61
C LEU A 8 6.25 20.35 6.66
N VAL A 9 7.36 19.79 6.13
CA VAL A 9 8.65 20.49 6.04
C VAL A 9 8.57 21.70 5.13
N LEU A 10 7.85 21.63 4.01
CA LEU A 10 7.60 22.76 3.12
C LEU A 10 6.84 23.88 3.83
N LEU A 11 5.77 23.55 4.56
CA LEU A 11 5.02 24.52 5.37
C LEU A 11 5.93 25.20 6.40
N LEU A 12 6.76 24.43 7.10
CA LEU A 12 7.74 24.94 8.05
C LEU A 12 8.74 25.88 7.34
N GLY A 13 9.27 25.47 6.18
CA GLY A 13 10.18 26.26 5.36
C GLY A 13 9.60 27.62 4.94
N VAL A 14 8.35 27.64 4.48
CA VAL A 14 7.63 28.88 4.12
C VAL A 14 7.49 29.81 5.34
N GLY A 15 7.13 29.26 6.50
CA GLY A 15 7.02 30.03 7.74
C GLY A 15 8.36 30.67 8.16
N PHE A 16 9.47 29.93 8.06
CA PHE A 16 10.80 30.46 8.35
C PHE A 16 11.31 31.45 7.28
N LEU A 17 10.95 31.27 6.02
CA LEU A 17 11.27 32.21 4.94
C LEU A 17 10.58 33.56 5.19
N TYR A 18 9.27 33.56 5.45
CA TYR A 18 8.52 34.77 5.76
C TYR A 18 9.14 35.54 6.94
N LYS A 19 9.55 34.82 7.98
CA LYS A 19 10.25 35.39 9.14
C LYS A 19 11.61 36.00 8.73
N ALA A 20 12.40 35.30 7.93
CA ALA A 20 13.70 35.77 7.48
C ALA A 20 13.58 37.05 6.63
N ILE A 21 12.52 37.16 5.82
CA ILE A 21 12.18 38.39 5.08
C ILE A 21 11.86 39.53 6.06
N LYS A 22 10.95 39.29 7.02
CA LYS A 22 10.52 40.31 7.98
C LYS A 22 11.64 40.81 8.89
N GLU A 23 12.49 39.91 9.37
CA GLU A 23 13.60 40.22 10.29
C GLU A 23 14.91 40.57 9.56
N LYS A 24 14.91 40.63 8.22
CA LYS A 24 16.10 40.87 7.38
C LYS A 24 17.25 39.86 7.62
N GLN A 25 16.91 38.61 7.98
CA GLN A 25 17.83 37.49 8.26
C GLN A 25 17.94 36.50 7.09
N LEU A 26 17.78 36.96 5.84
CA LEU A 26 17.78 36.09 4.66
C LEU A 26 19.08 35.29 4.49
N LYS A 27 20.23 35.86 4.90
CA LYS A 27 21.53 35.16 4.83
C LYS A 27 21.57 33.94 5.76
N ASP A 28 21.05 34.06 6.98
CA ASP A 28 21.06 32.95 7.94
C ASP A 28 20.03 31.88 7.55
N PHE A 29 18.88 32.30 7.02
CA PHE A 29 17.91 31.38 6.43
C PHE A 29 18.51 30.60 5.26
N ALA A 30 19.22 31.27 4.34
CA ALA A 30 19.88 30.61 3.21
C ALA A 30 20.92 29.58 3.68
N LYS A 31 21.72 29.89 4.72
CA LYS A 31 22.65 28.93 5.33
C LYS A 31 21.90 27.72 5.91
N ALA A 32 20.84 27.95 6.68
CA ALA A 32 20.05 26.85 7.25
C ALA A 32 19.42 25.96 6.17
N MET A 33 18.87 26.57 5.10
CA MET A 33 18.34 25.84 3.95
C MET A 33 19.42 25.06 3.20
N ALA A 34 20.63 25.61 3.05
CA ALA A 34 21.74 24.90 2.43
C ALA A 34 22.14 23.66 3.24
N VAL A 35 22.17 23.77 4.57
CA VAL A 35 22.43 22.64 5.47
C VAL A 35 21.32 21.58 5.35
N LEU A 36 20.04 21.98 5.42
CA LEU A 36 18.92 21.05 5.27
C LEU A 36 18.90 20.38 3.89
N PHE A 37 19.18 21.12 2.83
CA PHE A 37 19.30 20.58 1.48
C PHE A 37 20.45 19.58 1.38
N GLY A 38 21.61 19.90 1.98
CA GLY A 38 22.71 18.94 2.11
C GLY A 38 22.30 17.65 2.82
N ALA A 39 21.48 17.74 3.87
CA ALA A 39 20.98 16.57 4.60
C ALA A 39 20.04 15.73 3.73
N VAL A 40 19.18 16.37 2.95
CA VAL A 40 18.32 15.69 1.96
C VAL A 40 19.18 15.00 0.89
N VAL A 41 20.20 15.67 0.35
CA VAL A 41 21.10 15.08 -0.65
C VAL A 41 21.82 13.85 -0.07
N VAL A 42 22.39 13.95 1.13
CA VAL A 42 23.05 12.81 1.80
C VAL A 42 22.05 11.69 2.07
N SER A 43 20.83 11.99 2.49
CA SER A 43 19.76 11.01 2.71
C SER A 43 19.36 10.30 1.42
N VAL A 44 19.17 11.04 0.32
CA VAL A 44 18.87 10.47 -1.01
C VAL A 44 20.02 9.61 -1.51
N LEU A 45 21.27 10.07 -1.37
CA LEU A 45 22.45 9.31 -1.76
C LEU A 45 22.54 8.01 -0.96
N ALA A 46 22.45 8.07 0.37
CA ALA A 46 22.50 6.89 1.24
C ALA A 46 21.44 5.85 0.90
N ASN A 47 20.29 6.27 0.35
CA ASN A 47 19.20 5.40 -0.09
C ASN A 47 19.13 5.20 -1.62
N ALA A 48 20.18 5.57 -2.36
CA ALA A 48 20.15 5.62 -3.82
C ALA A 48 19.85 4.26 -4.47
N THR A 49 20.39 3.15 -3.93
CA THR A 49 20.11 1.80 -4.46
C THR A 49 18.62 1.50 -4.47
N LEU A 50 17.92 1.75 -3.36
CA LEU A 50 16.49 1.49 -3.24
C LEU A 50 15.69 2.45 -4.13
N LEU A 51 16.03 3.74 -4.13
CA LEU A 51 15.29 4.75 -4.88
C LEU A 51 15.40 4.55 -6.39
N LEU A 52 16.60 4.26 -6.89
CA LEU A 52 16.85 4.08 -8.33
C LEU A 52 16.24 2.77 -8.84
N THR A 53 16.38 1.66 -8.12
CA THR A 53 15.77 0.38 -8.50
C THR A 53 14.24 0.46 -8.48
N THR A 54 13.68 1.08 -7.44
CA THR A 54 12.22 1.30 -7.35
C THR A 54 11.72 2.18 -8.49
N ARG A 55 12.45 3.22 -8.88
CA ARG A 55 12.08 4.10 -10.00
C ARG A 55 12.08 3.33 -11.33
N GLU A 56 13.16 2.60 -11.62
CA GLU A 56 13.28 1.81 -12.85
C GLU A 56 12.18 0.74 -12.94
N TYR A 57 11.94 0.03 -11.84
CA TYR A 57 10.88 -0.99 -11.80
C TYR A 57 9.48 -0.39 -11.88
N ALA A 58 9.25 0.78 -11.26
CA ALA A 58 7.95 1.47 -11.32
C ALA A 58 7.53 1.77 -12.76
N ASP A 59 8.47 2.11 -13.65
CA ASP A 59 8.24 2.36 -15.08
C ASP A 59 7.85 1.09 -15.87
N TRP A 60 8.15 -0.09 -15.35
CA TRP A 60 7.74 -1.39 -15.92
C TRP A 60 6.51 -2.02 -15.24
N SER A 61 6.15 -1.52 -14.06
CA SER A 61 5.03 -2.01 -13.25
C SER A 61 3.66 -1.44 -13.67
N THR A 62 2.58 -1.93 -13.08
CA THR A 62 1.21 -1.39 -13.23
C THR A 62 1.09 0.11 -12.96
N ARG A 63 2.08 0.74 -12.30
CA ARG A 63 2.13 2.19 -12.04
C ARG A 63 2.54 3.06 -13.23
N SER A 64 3.07 2.48 -14.31
CA SER A 64 3.47 3.22 -15.52
C SER A 64 2.29 3.47 -16.47
N LYS A 65 2.53 4.07 -17.65
CA LYS A 65 1.49 4.19 -18.69
C LYS A 65 1.33 2.86 -19.44
N SER A 66 0.10 2.53 -19.83
CA SER A 66 -0.16 1.41 -20.73
C SER A 66 0.26 1.75 -22.14
N THR A 67 0.76 0.77 -22.90
CA THR A 67 0.95 0.94 -24.35
C THR A 67 -0.28 0.49 -25.15
N LEU A 68 -1.24 -0.18 -24.49
CA LEU A 68 -2.52 -0.52 -25.08
C LEU A 68 -3.45 0.70 -25.04
N THR A 69 -4.15 0.96 -26.14
CA THR A 69 -5.10 2.07 -26.27
C THR A 69 -6.56 1.62 -26.34
N ILE A 70 -6.79 0.32 -26.18
CA ILE A 70 -8.10 -0.31 -26.12
C ILE A 70 -8.20 -1.07 -24.79
N THR A 71 -9.41 -1.23 -24.27
CA THR A 71 -9.75 -2.07 -23.12
C THR A 71 -9.95 -3.54 -23.55
N PRO A 72 -10.12 -4.50 -22.61
CA PRO A 72 -10.38 -5.91 -22.96
C PRO A 72 -11.64 -6.15 -23.80
N ASP A 73 -12.66 -5.30 -23.66
CA ASP A 73 -13.91 -5.27 -24.43
C ASP A 73 -13.77 -4.53 -25.78
N GLY A 74 -12.64 -3.87 -26.03
CA GLY A 74 -12.34 -3.20 -27.30
C GLY A 74 -12.74 -1.74 -27.37
N THR A 75 -13.19 -1.14 -26.26
CA THR A 75 -13.49 0.30 -26.19
C THR A 75 -12.19 1.13 -26.01
N PRO A 76 -12.17 2.41 -26.39
CA PRO A 76 -10.98 3.25 -26.20
C PRO A 76 -10.59 3.37 -24.72
N LYS A 77 -9.29 3.22 -24.44
CA LYS A 77 -8.74 3.29 -23.09
C LYS A 77 -8.10 4.65 -22.82
N GLU A 78 -8.53 5.32 -21.75
CA GLU A 78 -7.92 6.57 -21.30
C GLU A 78 -6.43 6.39 -20.94
N GLN A 79 -5.60 7.33 -21.39
CA GLN A 79 -4.14 7.28 -21.25
C GLN A 79 -3.65 8.14 -20.08
N ASN A 80 -3.98 7.74 -18.85
CA ASN A 80 -3.63 8.50 -17.66
C ASN A 80 -2.23 8.13 -17.11
N SER A 81 -1.38 9.12 -16.81
CA SER A 81 -0.10 8.93 -16.09
C SER A 81 -0.33 8.85 -14.58
N GLY A 82 -0.77 7.72 -14.07
CA GLY A 82 -0.93 7.54 -12.63
C GLY A 82 -2.13 6.68 -12.31
N LEU A 83 -2.49 6.70 -11.03
CA LEU A 83 -3.67 6.02 -10.56
C LEU A 83 -4.94 6.81 -10.94
N PRO A 84 -6.05 6.14 -11.26
CA PRO A 84 -7.35 6.81 -11.44
C PRO A 84 -7.75 7.61 -10.20
N LYS A 85 -8.46 8.73 -10.39
CA LYS A 85 -8.87 9.63 -9.29
C LYS A 85 -9.76 8.90 -8.28
N GLU A 86 -10.65 8.03 -8.75
CA GLU A 86 -11.53 7.21 -7.93
C GLU A 86 -10.72 6.26 -7.04
N TYR A 87 -9.65 5.67 -7.59
CA TYR A 87 -8.76 4.80 -6.84
C TYR A 87 -7.93 5.58 -5.80
N ILE A 88 -7.42 6.77 -6.16
CA ILE A 88 -6.67 7.63 -5.23
C ILE A 88 -7.55 8.02 -4.03
N THR A 89 -8.79 8.42 -4.31
CA THR A 89 -9.77 8.93 -3.35
C THR A 89 -10.67 7.86 -2.73
N GLU A 90 -10.41 6.59 -3.00
CA GLU A 90 -11.22 5.47 -2.53
C GLU A 90 -11.33 5.44 -0.99
N TYR A 91 -10.20 5.68 -0.30
CA TYR A 91 -10.16 5.90 1.15
C TYR A 91 -10.05 7.38 1.44
N SER A 92 -11.20 8.05 1.35
CA SER A 92 -11.39 9.44 1.73
C SER A 92 -12.05 9.51 3.10
N TYR A 93 -11.50 10.31 4.00
CA TYR A 93 -12.02 10.45 5.35
C TYR A 93 -13.27 11.33 5.36
N GLY A 94 -14.32 10.94 6.07
CA GLY A 94 -15.52 11.75 6.21
C GLY A 94 -15.28 13.08 6.94
N ILE A 95 -16.00 14.13 6.53
CA ILE A 95 -15.93 15.44 7.22
C ILE A 95 -16.46 15.30 8.65
N SER A 96 -17.63 14.69 8.82
CA SER A 96 -18.20 14.38 10.14
C SER A 96 -17.42 13.26 10.85
N GLU A 97 -16.91 12.29 10.09
CA GLU A 97 -16.01 11.23 10.56
C GLU A 97 -14.75 11.78 11.23
N SER A 98 -14.35 13.02 10.92
CA SER A 98 -13.22 13.70 11.56
C SER A 98 -13.32 13.84 13.06
N LEU A 99 -14.52 13.71 13.61
CA LEU A 99 -14.75 13.71 15.05
C LEU A 99 -14.33 12.37 15.71
N ASN A 100 -14.06 11.32 14.92
CA ASN A 100 -13.40 10.09 15.40
C ASN A 100 -12.02 10.35 16.00
N LEU A 101 -11.35 11.46 15.61
CA LEU A 101 -10.11 11.92 16.24
C LEU A 101 -10.26 12.08 17.77
N ILE A 102 -11.44 12.46 18.24
CA ILE A 102 -11.73 12.80 19.64
C ILE A 102 -12.60 11.74 20.32
N VAL A 103 -13.44 11.03 19.57
CA VAL A 103 -14.32 9.97 20.07
C VAL A 103 -14.09 8.70 19.25
N PRO A 104 -13.47 7.65 19.81
CA PRO A 104 -12.83 6.61 19.01
C PRO A 104 -13.78 5.89 18.04
N ARG A 105 -14.95 5.43 18.50
CA ARG A 105 -15.92 4.72 17.64
C ARG A 105 -17.18 5.55 17.38
N LEU A 106 -17.04 6.86 17.16
CA LEU A 106 -18.18 7.71 16.82
C LEU A 106 -18.90 7.18 15.56
N PHE A 107 -18.13 6.78 14.54
CA PHE A 107 -18.64 6.13 13.34
C PHE A 107 -18.58 4.59 13.41
N GLY A 108 -18.68 4.02 14.61
CA GLY A 108 -18.81 2.57 14.82
C GLY A 108 -17.50 1.79 14.90
N GLY A 109 -16.34 2.40 14.63
CA GLY A 109 -15.03 1.73 14.77
C GLY A 109 -14.59 1.06 13.48
N SER A 110 -14.45 -0.26 13.50
CA SER A 110 -14.03 -1.04 12.33
C SER A 110 -15.21 -1.69 11.57
N ASN A 111 -14.93 -2.20 10.37
CA ASN A 111 -15.88 -3.08 9.66
C ASN A 111 -16.00 -4.48 10.29
N HIS A 112 -15.26 -4.78 11.36
CA HIS A 112 -15.29 -6.06 12.08
C HIS A 112 -15.04 -5.79 13.57
N GLU A 113 -16.04 -5.31 14.30
CA GLU A 113 -15.95 -5.12 15.75
C GLU A 113 -16.39 -6.38 16.49
N ASN A 114 -15.70 -6.65 17.59
CA ASN A 114 -16.10 -7.66 18.54
C ASN A 114 -16.98 -7.04 19.62
N LEU A 115 -18.30 -7.24 19.53
CA LEU A 115 -19.24 -6.77 20.54
C LEU A 115 -19.61 -7.86 21.56
N GLY A 116 -19.43 -9.13 21.20
CA GLY A 116 -19.73 -10.27 22.04
C GLY A 116 -21.18 -10.36 22.52
N GLU A 117 -21.37 -11.03 23.66
CA GLU A 117 -22.69 -11.37 24.22
C GLU A 117 -23.50 -10.16 24.71
N ASN A 118 -22.84 -9.03 24.95
CA ASN A 118 -23.48 -7.82 25.47
C ASN A 118 -24.17 -7.00 24.37
N SER A 119 -24.03 -7.38 23.10
CA SER A 119 -24.66 -6.69 21.98
C SER A 119 -26.16 -6.95 21.89
N LYS A 120 -26.91 -5.94 21.45
CA LYS A 120 -28.34 -6.08 21.15
C LYS A 120 -28.56 -7.07 20.01
N THR A 121 -27.64 -7.09 19.04
CA THR A 121 -27.63 -8.07 17.95
C THR A 121 -27.52 -9.50 18.48
N TYR A 122 -26.61 -9.77 19.44
CA TYR A 122 -26.49 -11.10 20.05
C TYR A 122 -27.78 -11.53 20.74
N GLN A 123 -28.31 -10.66 21.60
CA GLN A 123 -29.54 -10.93 22.35
C GLN A 123 -30.70 -11.24 21.41
N TYR A 124 -30.81 -10.50 20.31
CA TYR A 124 -31.84 -10.71 19.30
C TYR A 124 -31.66 -12.02 18.52
N LEU A 125 -30.43 -12.36 18.11
CA LEU A 125 -30.15 -13.63 17.42
C LEU A 125 -30.51 -14.84 18.30
N VAL A 126 -30.17 -14.79 19.58
CA VAL A 126 -30.55 -15.84 20.54
C VAL A 126 -32.07 -15.91 20.71
N GLN A 127 -32.77 -14.77 20.74
CA GLN A 127 -34.24 -14.73 20.77
C GLN A 127 -34.89 -15.34 19.53
N LEU A 128 -34.26 -15.22 18.37
CA LEU A 128 -34.68 -15.88 17.13
C LEU A 128 -34.38 -17.39 17.10
N GLY A 129 -33.76 -17.95 18.16
CA GLY A 129 -33.42 -19.36 18.26
C GLY A 129 -32.06 -19.72 17.65
N VAL A 130 -31.22 -18.74 17.29
CA VAL A 130 -29.85 -19.01 16.85
C VAL A 130 -29.05 -19.57 18.04
N PRO A 131 -28.33 -20.69 17.88
CA PRO A 131 -27.49 -21.24 18.95
C PRO A 131 -26.52 -20.19 19.50
N PRO A 132 -26.36 -20.06 20.84
CA PRO A 132 -25.52 -19.02 21.45
C PRO A 132 -24.10 -18.94 20.89
N MET A 133 -23.45 -20.08 20.63
CA MET A 133 -22.11 -20.10 20.03
C MET A 133 -22.07 -19.52 18.62
N GLN A 134 -23.10 -19.77 17.81
CA GLN A 134 -23.19 -19.22 16.46
C GLN A 134 -23.49 -17.71 16.52
N ALA A 135 -24.43 -17.28 17.37
CA ALA A 135 -24.70 -15.87 17.58
C ALA A 135 -23.47 -15.10 18.09
N LEU A 136 -22.65 -15.73 18.93
CA LEU A 136 -21.40 -15.16 19.42
C LEU A 136 -20.38 -14.99 18.29
N GLN A 137 -20.20 -16.01 17.44
CA GLN A 137 -19.29 -15.93 16.30
C GLN A 137 -19.65 -14.80 15.32
N GLU A 138 -20.95 -14.61 15.05
CA GLU A 138 -21.44 -13.51 14.21
C GLU A 138 -21.14 -12.14 14.85
N THR A 139 -21.42 -11.99 16.14
CA THR A 139 -21.27 -10.71 16.85
C THR A 139 -19.84 -10.37 17.27
N GLN A 140 -18.91 -11.31 17.13
CA GLN A 140 -17.47 -11.07 17.25
C GLN A 140 -16.88 -10.38 16.00
N ARG A 141 -17.62 -10.31 14.89
CA ARG A 141 -17.16 -9.77 13.61
C ARG A 141 -18.17 -8.80 12.98
N LEU A 142 -18.94 -8.10 13.83
CA LEU A 142 -20.05 -7.28 13.38
C LEU A 142 -19.55 -6.00 12.65
N PRO A 143 -20.11 -5.63 11.49
CA PRO A 143 -19.70 -4.45 10.74
C PRO A 143 -20.38 -3.21 11.31
N THR A 144 -19.87 -2.74 12.43
CA THR A 144 -20.39 -1.56 13.11
C THR A 144 -19.97 -0.27 12.42
N TYR A 145 -18.89 -0.23 11.64
CA TYR A 145 -18.52 0.95 10.86
C TYR A 145 -19.63 1.37 9.88
N TRP A 146 -20.01 2.65 9.95
CA TRP A 146 -21.11 3.22 9.17
C TRP A 146 -20.74 4.50 8.42
N GLY A 147 -19.45 4.79 8.25
CA GLY A 147 -18.97 5.89 7.41
C GLY A 147 -18.81 5.51 5.92
N ASP A 148 -18.28 6.44 5.13
CA ASP A 148 -18.20 6.34 3.66
C ASP A 148 -16.98 5.56 3.13
N GLN A 149 -16.07 5.15 4.00
CA GLN A 149 -14.90 4.38 3.60
C GLN A 149 -15.27 2.90 3.33
N PRO A 150 -14.66 2.25 2.33
CA PRO A 150 -15.02 0.88 1.99
C PRO A 150 -14.65 -0.12 3.10
N ILE A 151 -13.46 0.05 3.68
CA ILE A 151 -12.94 -0.77 4.77
C ILE A 151 -12.11 0.11 5.72
N VAL A 152 -12.41 0.00 7.02
CA VAL A 152 -11.71 0.60 8.15
C VAL A 152 -11.35 -0.50 9.13
N ALA A 153 -10.06 -0.66 9.39
CA ALA A 153 -9.55 -1.66 10.35
C ALA A 153 -9.60 -1.13 11.79
N ALA A 154 -9.37 0.16 11.96
CA ALA A 154 -9.40 0.86 13.24
C ALA A 154 -9.71 2.35 12.99
N PRO A 155 -10.36 3.04 13.94
CA PRO A 155 -10.62 4.46 13.82
C PRO A 155 -9.33 5.28 13.95
N ALA A 156 -9.25 6.39 13.22
CA ALA A 156 -8.20 7.40 13.39
C ALA A 156 -8.43 8.18 14.69
N TYR A 157 -8.10 7.59 15.83
CA TYR A 157 -8.27 8.18 17.17
C TYR A 157 -6.94 8.70 17.72
N ILE A 158 -6.89 9.98 18.10
CA ILE A 158 -5.66 10.62 18.62
C ILE A 158 -5.62 10.77 20.14
N GLY A 159 -6.72 10.44 20.84
CA GLY A 159 -6.83 10.59 22.29
C GLY A 159 -7.60 11.85 22.70
N ALA A 160 -8.67 11.68 23.47
CA ALA A 160 -9.44 12.76 24.09
C ALA A 160 -8.57 13.57 25.08
N VAL A 161 -7.66 12.91 25.80
CA VAL A 161 -6.69 13.57 26.69
C VAL A 161 -5.74 14.44 25.89
N VAL A 162 -5.19 13.90 24.80
CA VAL A 162 -4.28 14.63 23.90
C VAL A 162 -4.99 15.80 23.24
N PHE A 163 -6.22 15.61 22.77
CA PHE A 163 -7.03 16.65 22.17
C PHE A 163 -7.32 17.80 23.13
N PHE A 164 -7.68 17.50 24.39
CA PHE A 164 -7.88 18.54 25.40
C PHE A 164 -6.61 19.37 25.63
N LEU A 165 -5.46 18.71 25.78
CA LEU A 165 -4.16 19.37 25.93
C LEU A 165 -3.77 20.17 24.68
N PHE A 166 -4.14 19.70 23.49
CA PHE A 166 -3.95 20.42 22.23
C PHE A 166 -4.78 21.71 22.19
N ILE A 167 -6.06 21.67 22.57
CA ILE A 167 -6.89 22.89 22.65
C ILE A 167 -6.30 23.89 23.66
N LEU A 168 -5.86 23.40 24.83
CA LEU A 168 -5.16 24.22 25.81
C LEU A 168 -3.90 24.87 25.22
N ALA A 169 -3.12 24.11 24.45
CA ALA A 169 -1.92 24.58 23.79
C ALA A 169 -2.18 25.76 22.83
N LEU A 170 -3.35 25.82 22.18
CA LEU A 170 -3.69 26.93 21.28
C LEU A 170 -3.72 28.29 21.99
N PHE A 171 -4.05 28.29 23.28
CA PHE A 171 -4.09 29.48 24.13
C PHE A 171 -2.72 29.81 24.75
N VAL A 172 -2.07 28.82 25.36
CA VAL A 172 -0.83 29.06 26.13
C VAL A 172 0.40 29.18 25.23
N VAL A 173 0.46 28.45 24.11
CA VAL A 173 1.62 28.49 23.22
C VAL A 173 1.54 29.75 22.36
N LYS A 174 2.53 30.63 22.55
CA LYS A 174 2.71 31.85 21.76
C LYS A 174 3.79 31.63 20.69
N GLY A 175 3.71 32.39 19.60
CA GLY A 175 4.73 32.38 18.55
C GLY A 175 4.59 31.24 17.54
N ARG A 176 5.72 30.93 16.89
CA ARG A 176 5.77 30.20 15.62
C ARG A 176 5.44 28.71 15.76
N ILE A 177 5.85 28.08 16.86
CA ILE A 177 5.65 26.64 17.08
C ILE A 177 4.16 26.27 16.99
N LYS A 178 3.29 27.08 17.61
CA LYS A 178 1.84 26.89 17.51
C LYS A 178 1.37 26.88 16.05
N TRP A 179 1.75 27.89 15.29
CA TRP A 179 1.16 28.10 13.97
C TRP A 179 1.57 27.05 12.95
N TRP A 180 2.84 26.64 12.89
CA TRP A 180 3.22 25.61 11.91
C TRP A 180 2.66 24.23 12.26
N LEU A 181 2.59 23.87 13.55
CA LEU A 181 1.96 22.61 13.99
C LEU A 181 0.46 22.63 13.73
N LEU A 182 -0.23 23.74 14.05
CA LEU A 182 -1.66 23.89 13.78
C LEU A 182 -1.95 23.85 12.28
N THR A 183 -1.21 24.61 11.46
CA THR A 183 -1.38 24.58 10.00
C THR A 183 -1.06 23.21 9.44
N GLY A 184 -0.05 22.50 9.96
CA GLY A 184 0.26 21.12 9.61
C GLY A 184 -0.89 20.15 9.91
N SER A 185 -1.47 20.23 11.11
CA SER A 185 -2.64 19.43 11.51
C SER A 185 -3.87 19.72 10.64
N VAL A 186 -4.16 21.01 10.38
CA VAL A 186 -5.30 21.42 9.54
C VAL A 186 -5.09 20.97 8.09
N MET A 187 -3.89 21.17 7.53
CA MET A 187 -3.55 20.70 6.18
C MET A 187 -3.74 19.19 6.07
N ALA A 188 -3.23 18.42 7.03
CA ALA A 188 -3.39 16.98 7.04
C ALA A 188 -4.87 16.57 7.13
N LEU A 189 -5.66 17.20 8.00
CA LEU A 189 -7.09 16.92 8.10
C LEU A 189 -7.83 17.20 6.80
N VAL A 190 -7.65 18.38 6.23
CA VAL A 190 -8.37 18.83 5.04
C VAL A 190 -7.98 18.00 3.81
N LEU A 191 -6.70 17.65 3.65
CA LEU A 191 -6.26 16.76 2.58
C LEU A 191 -6.74 15.31 2.77
N SER A 192 -6.98 14.87 4.01
CA SER A 192 -7.50 13.53 4.28
C SER A 192 -8.94 13.33 3.82
N TRP A 193 -9.69 14.43 3.62
CA TRP A 193 -11.09 14.38 3.19
C TRP A 193 -11.29 13.90 1.76
N GLY A 194 -10.26 13.97 0.91
CA GLY A 194 -10.29 13.39 -0.43
C GLY A 194 -11.51 13.81 -1.26
N LYS A 195 -12.30 12.85 -1.73
CA LYS A 195 -13.52 13.09 -2.53
C LYS A 195 -14.53 14.00 -1.82
N ASN A 196 -14.52 14.04 -0.48
CA ASN A 196 -15.39 14.91 0.31
C ASN A 196 -14.97 16.39 0.22
N PHE A 197 -13.78 16.68 -0.32
CA PHE A 197 -13.34 18.02 -0.69
C PHE A 197 -12.61 18.03 -2.05
N GLY A 198 -13.34 17.63 -3.11
CA GLY A 198 -12.82 17.45 -4.46
C GLY A 198 -12.01 18.63 -5.02
N LEU A 199 -12.39 19.88 -4.73
CA LEU A 199 -11.66 21.07 -5.23
C LEU A 199 -10.16 21.04 -4.87
N LEU A 200 -9.83 20.79 -3.60
CA LEU A 200 -8.45 20.72 -3.17
C LEU A 200 -7.78 19.42 -3.64
N THR A 201 -8.50 18.30 -3.53
CA THR A 201 -7.95 16.99 -3.88
C THR A 201 -7.62 16.87 -5.37
N ASP A 202 -8.48 17.36 -6.25
CA ASP A 202 -8.24 17.43 -7.69
C ASP A 202 -7.05 18.33 -8.02
N PHE A 203 -6.97 19.51 -7.40
CA PHE A 203 -5.82 20.39 -7.56
C PHE A 203 -4.51 19.68 -7.17
N MET A 204 -4.51 18.93 -6.06
CA MET A 204 -3.33 18.19 -5.63
C MET A 204 -3.00 17.04 -6.59
N ILE A 205 -4.00 16.28 -7.06
CA ILE A 205 -3.79 15.17 -8.00
C ILE A 205 -3.24 15.66 -9.35
N ASP A 206 -3.79 16.76 -9.86
CA ASP A 206 -3.52 17.23 -11.22
C ASP A 206 -2.22 18.04 -11.30
N TYR A 207 -1.86 18.78 -10.24
CA TYR A 207 -0.74 19.73 -10.27
C TYR A 207 0.38 19.44 -9.28
N PHE A 208 0.12 18.75 -8.16
CA PHE A 208 1.15 18.57 -7.14
C PHE A 208 2.04 17.35 -7.44
N PRO A 209 3.39 17.51 -7.47
CA PRO A 209 4.30 16.44 -7.89
C PRO A 209 4.11 15.14 -7.10
N LEU A 210 4.01 14.02 -7.83
CA LEU A 210 3.89 12.66 -7.28
C LEU A 210 2.61 12.36 -6.48
N TYR A 211 1.70 13.33 -6.28
CA TYR A 211 0.48 13.09 -5.51
C TYR A 211 -0.40 12.01 -6.15
N ASN A 212 -0.49 11.98 -7.48
CA ASN A 212 -1.23 10.98 -8.27
C ASN A 212 -0.62 9.55 -8.30
N LYS A 213 0.42 9.30 -7.50
CA LYS A 213 1.10 8.00 -7.39
C LYS A 213 0.68 7.21 -6.15
N PHE A 214 -0.08 7.80 -5.24
CA PHE A 214 -0.48 7.20 -3.97
C PHE A 214 -1.99 6.94 -3.94
N ARG A 215 -2.38 5.79 -3.37
CA ARG A 215 -3.77 5.46 -3.00
C ARG A 215 -4.00 5.91 -1.54
N ALA A 216 -5.27 6.10 -1.18
CA ALA A 216 -5.71 6.34 0.19
C ALA A 216 -5.22 7.66 0.78
N VAL A 217 -5.82 8.76 0.33
CA VAL A 217 -5.51 10.12 0.79
C VAL A 217 -5.67 10.30 2.30
N SER A 218 -6.53 9.51 2.96
CA SER A 218 -6.69 9.51 4.43
C SER A 218 -5.38 9.25 5.19
N SER A 219 -4.43 8.52 4.59
CA SER A 219 -3.13 8.20 5.20
C SER A 219 -2.26 9.41 5.59
N ILE A 220 -2.57 10.61 5.07
CA ILE A 220 -1.90 11.86 5.48
C ILE A 220 -2.14 12.20 6.96
N GLN A 221 -3.17 11.62 7.60
CA GLN A 221 -3.48 11.81 9.02
C GLN A 221 -2.34 11.47 9.97
N VAL A 222 -1.36 10.66 9.54
CA VAL A 222 -0.12 10.46 10.31
C VAL A 222 0.58 11.78 10.66
N ILE A 223 0.44 12.81 9.81
CA ILE A 223 1.00 14.15 10.04
C ILE A 223 0.21 14.88 11.13
N LEU A 224 -1.10 14.69 11.19
CA LEU A 224 -1.94 15.18 12.27
C LEU A 224 -1.58 14.48 13.58
N GLU A 225 -1.43 13.16 13.56
CA GLU A 225 -0.98 12.32 14.68
C GLU A 225 0.44 12.65 15.16
N LEU A 226 1.26 13.30 14.32
CA LEU A 226 2.54 13.85 14.73
C LEU A 226 2.39 15.26 15.33
N CYS A 227 1.68 16.16 14.64
CA CYS A 227 1.64 17.58 14.99
C CYS A 227 0.83 17.84 16.27
N VAL A 228 -0.30 17.15 16.44
CA VAL A 228 -1.23 17.37 17.55
C VAL A 228 -0.59 17.00 18.90
N PRO A 229 0.01 15.80 19.08
CA PRO A 229 0.67 15.46 20.34
C PRO A 229 1.87 16.35 20.67
N ILE A 230 2.67 16.73 19.67
CA ILE A 230 3.80 17.66 19.88
C ILE A 230 3.28 18.99 20.43
N LEU A 231 2.25 19.56 19.81
CA LEU A 231 1.70 20.83 20.28
C LEU A 231 1.05 20.69 21.66
N ALA A 232 0.36 19.58 21.94
CA ALA A 232 -0.22 19.29 23.26
C ALA A 232 0.83 19.28 24.39
N ILE A 233 1.97 18.61 24.18
CA ILE A 233 3.05 18.54 25.19
C ILE A 233 3.78 19.87 25.34
N VAL A 234 4.06 20.58 24.24
CA VAL A 234 4.60 21.95 24.31
C VAL A 234 3.63 22.87 25.05
N GLY A 235 2.33 22.70 24.83
CA GLY A 235 1.26 23.38 25.55
C GLY A 235 1.30 23.12 27.04
N LEU A 236 1.39 21.86 27.45
CA LEU A 236 1.51 21.51 28.87
C LEU A 236 2.76 22.12 29.52
N GLN A 237 3.91 22.12 28.83
CA GLN A 237 5.12 22.77 29.32
C GLN A 237 4.93 24.28 29.47
N GLN A 238 4.28 24.93 28.49
CA GLN A 238 4.05 26.36 28.50
C GLN A 238 2.99 26.78 29.53
N PHE A 239 2.01 25.93 29.79
CA PHE A 239 1.01 26.09 30.85
C PHE A 239 1.67 26.24 32.23
N LEU A 240 2.69 25.44 32.53
CA LEU A 240 3.45 25.52 33.79
C LEU A 240 4.19 26.87 33.96
N LYS A 241 4.56 27.52 32.85
CA LYS A 241 5.23 28.83 32.83
C LYS A 241 4.26 30.01 32.77
N THR A 242 2.97 29.75 32.56
CA THR A 242 1.96 30.79 32.40
C THR A 242 1.52 31.31 33.77
N PRO A 243 1.34 32.64 33.95
CA PRO A 243 0.85 33.22 35.20
C PRO A 243 -0.47 32.60 35.64
N GLU A 244 -0.68 32.55 36.95
CA GLU A 244 -1.78 31.81 37.57
C GLU A 244 -3.17 32.20 37.02
N GLU A 245 -3.43 33.49 36.89
CA GLU A 245 -4.72 34.02 36.43
C GLU A 245 -4.99 33.70 34.95
N GLU A 246 -3.98 33.84 34.09
CA GLU A 246 -4.07 33.43 32.69
C GLU A 246 -4.30 31.91 32.57
N ARG A 247 -3.64 31.13 33.42
CA ARG A 247 -3.73 29.68 33.44
C ARG A 247 -5.15 29.19 33.76
N LYS A 248 -5.81 29.78 34.76
CA LYS A 248 -7.23 29.53 35.10
C LYS A 248 -8.14 29.82 33.91
N LYS A 249 -7.97 30.99 33.29
CA LYS A 249 -8.78 31.42 32.15
C LYS A 249 -8.66 30.48 30.96
N TYR A 250 -7.43 30.12 30.56
CA TYR A 250 -7.20 29.24 29.41
C TYR A 250 -7.68 27.81 29.67
N LEU A 251 -7.56 27.31 30.90
CA LEU A 251 -8.11 26.02 31.30
C LEU A 251 -9.64 26.00 31.15
N LEU A 252 -10.31 27.06 31.61
CA LEU A 252 -11.76 27.18 31.52
C LEU A 252 -12.23 27.29 30.05
N HIS A 253 -11.56 28.09 29.23
CA HIS A 253 -11.85 28.16 27.79
C HIS A 253 -11.69 26.82 27.10
N SER A 254 -10.62 26.08 27.40
CA SER A 254 -10.36 24.76 26.83
C SER A 254 -11.45 23.77 27.23
N LEU A 255 -11.87 23.82 28.50
CA LEU A 255 -12.97 23.02 29.01
C LEU A 255 -14.30 23.33 28.31
N TYR A 256 -14.64 24.62 28.15
CA TYR A 256 -15.86 25.01 27.44
C TYR A 256 -15.86 24.60 25.98
N ILE A 257 -14.73 24.72 25.27
CA ILE A 257 -14.62 24.27 23.89
C ILE A 257 -14.79 22.76 23.80
N CYS A 258 -14.04 21.99 24.58
CA CYS A 258 -14.09 20.53 24.53
C CYS A 258 -15.47 19.98 24.96
N LEU A 259 -16.05 20.48 26.06
CA LEU A 259 -17.39 20.08 26.49
C LEU A 259 -18.47 20.57 25.52
N GLY A 260 -18.29 21.75 24.91
CA GLY A 260 -19.18 22.24 23.85
C GLY A 260 -19.21 21.29 22.65
N VAL A 261 -18.05 20.80 22.20
CA VAL A 261 -17.98 19.77 21.14
C VAL A 261 -18.67 18.47 21.58
N MET A 262 -18.43 18.00 22.81
CA MET A 262 -19.10 16.79 23.32
C MET A 262 -20.63 16.97 23.40
N LEU A 263 -21.11 18.15 23.82
CA LEU A 263 -22.52 18.47 23.90
C LEU A 263 -23.15 18.55 22.51
N LEU A 264 -22.48 19.19 21.54
CA LEU A 264 -22.94 19.24 20.16
C LEU A 264 -23.03 17.84 19.54
N LEU A 265 -22.06 16.96 19.82
CA LEU A 265 -22.13 15.55 19.42
C LEU A 265 -23.29 14.82 20.11
N PHE A 266 -23.53 15.08 21.40
CA PHE A 266 -24.63 14.46 22.13
C PHE A 266 -26.00 14.87 21.55
N LEU A 267 -26.23 16.17 21.38
CA LEU A 267 -27.46 16.72 20.81
C LEU A 267 -27.60 16.35 19.32
N GLY A 268 -26.49 16.30 18.60
CA GLY A 268 -26.45 15.96 17.18
C GLY A 268 -26.67 14.48 16.87
N LYS A 269 -26.68 13.60 17.88
CA LYS A 269 -26.90 12.16 17.73
C LYS A 269 -28.12 11.83 16.86
N GLY A 270 -29.21 12.58 17.03
CA GLY A 270 -30.47 12.36 16.30
C GLY A 270 -30.42 12.69 14.80
N PHE A 271 -29.39 13.38 14.32
CA PHE A 271 -29.22 13.68 12.90
C PHE A 271 -28.54 12.55 12.11
N PHE A 272 -28.01 11.54 12.80
CA PHE A 272 -27.39 10.37 12.16
C PHE A 272 -28.40 9.22 12.09
N ASP A 273 -28.48 8.56 10.94
CA ASP A 273 -29.29 7.35 10.73
C ASP A 273 -28.59 6.07 11.22
N PHE A 274 -27.26 6.13 11.42
CA PHE A 274 -26.39 5.01 11.79
C PHE A 274 -26.43 3.85 10.80
N GLN A 275 -26.77 4.11 9.54
CA GLN A 275 -26.82 3.10 8.48
C GLN A 275 -25.53 3.08 7.66
N SER A 276 -25.24 1.93 7.07
CA SER A 276 -24.08 1.70 6.21
C SER A 276 -24.53 1.16 4.86
N ALA A 277 -23.78 1.47 3.80
CA ALA A 277 -24.02 0.90 2.47
C ALA A 277 -23.96 -0.64 2.47
N ASN A 278 -23.20 -1.23 3.40
CA ASN A 278 -23.06 -2.69 3.54
C ASN A 278 -24.25 -3.34 4.27
N ASP A 279 -25.17 -2.59 4.88
CA ASP A 279 -26.31 -3.16 5.60
C ASP A 279 -27.25 -3.95 4.69
N VAL A 280 -27.26 -3.62 3.39
CA VAL A 280 -28.05 -4.31 2.36
C VAL A 280 -27.71 -5.80 2.28
N TYR A 281 -26.48 -6.21 2.60
CA TYR A 281 -26.03 -7.59 2.52
C TYR A 281 -26.64 -8.51 3.59
N TYR A 282 -27.18 -7.97 4.69
CA TYR A 282 -27.80 -8.78 5.73
C TYR A 282 -29.20 -9.27 5.37
N GLY A 283 -29.87 -8.63 4.40
CA GLY A 283 -31.18 -9.04 3.85
C GLY A 283 -32.37 -8.99 4.83
N ASN A 284 -32.12 -9.10 6.13
CA ASN A 284 -33.09 -9.09 7.22
C ASN A 284 -33.08 -7.71 7.90
N ARG A 285 -34.21 -7.00 7.82
CA ARG A 285 -34.34 -5.62 8.29
C ARG A 285 -34.23 -5.50 9.80
N GLU A 286 -34.73 -6.50 10.53
CA GLU A 286 -34.73 -6.53 11.99
C GLU A 286 -33.31 -6.74 12.55
N ILE A 287 -32.51 -7.62 11.92
CA ILE A 287 -31.09 -7.77 12.26
C ILE A 287 -30.34 -6.45 12.02
N VAL A 288 -30.55 -5.80 10.87
CA VAL A 288 -29.94 -4.50 10.57
C VAL A 288 -30.35 -3.45 11.61
N GLN A 289 -31.61 -3.43 12.05
CA GLN A 289 -32.04 -2.54 13.12
C GLN A 289 -31.31 -2.80 14.45
N MET A 290 -31.02 -4.06 14.79
CA MET A 290 -30.23 -4.37 15.99
C MET A 290 -28.78 -3.91 15.86
N ILE A 291 -28.18 -4.04 14.68
CA ILE A 291 -26.84 -3.50 14.38
C ILE A 291 -26.84 -1.97 14.53
N VAL A 292 -27.86 -1.28 14.01
CA VAL A 292 -28.06 0.17 14.18
C VAL A 292 -28.16 0.55 15.65
N GLU A 293 -28.89 -0.25 16.44
CA GLU A 293 -29.04 -0.03 17.86
C GLU A 293 -27.74 -0.28 18.67
N ASP A 294 -26.89 -1.19 18.21
CA ASP A 294 -25.53 -1.37 18.72
C ASP A 294 -24.62 -0.19 18.35
N ARG A 295 -24.68 0.30 17.11
CA ARG A 295 -23.95 1.52 16.67
C ARG A 295 -24.31 2.73 17.52
N LYS A 296 -25.60 2.94 17.80
CA LYS A 296 -26.08 4.01 18.70
C LYS A 296 -25.57 3.86 20.14
N SER A 297 -25.45 2.62 20.62
CA SER A 297 -24.90 2.32 21.95
C SER A 297 -23.41 2.65 22.00
N ILE A 298 -22.64 2.19 21.02
CA ILE A 298 -21.20 2.46 20.86
C ILE A 298 -20.94 3.96 20.80
N TYR A 299 -21.69 4.70 19.99
CA TYR A 299 -21.61 6.16 19.88
C TYR A 299 -21.72 6.82 21.25
N THR A 300 -22.77 6.48 22.02
CA THR A 300 -23.01 7.09 23.33
C THR A 300 -21.95 6.68 24.36
N ALA A 301 -21.55 5.41 24.37
CA ALA A 301 -20.55 4.90 25.31
C ALA A 301 -19.18 5.57 25.10
N ASP A 302 -18.70 5.66 23.86
CA ASP A 302 -17.41 6.25 23.56
C ASP A 302 -17.44 7.79 23.67
N LEU A 303 -18.58 8.44 23.40
CA LEU A 303 -18.77 9.88 23.65
C LEU A 303 -18.70 10.20 25.16
N LEU A 304 -19.38 9.40 25.99
CA LEU A 304 -19.34 9.56 27.45
C LEU A 304 -17.94 9.30 27.99
N ARG A 305 -17.27 8.24 27.53
CA ARG A 305 -15.87 7.93 27.88
C ARG A 305 -14.96 9.12 27.61
N SER A 306 -15.03 9.69 26.39
CA SER A 306 -14.19 10.81 25.97
C SER A 306 -14.49 12.06 26.81
N THR A 307 -15.77 12.31 27.12
CA THR A 307 -16.19 13.40 28.02
C THR A 307 -15.62 13.24 29.43
N VAL A 308 -15.68 12.03 30.00
CA VAL A 308 -15.10 11.74 31.33
C VAL A 308 -13.59 11.93 31.32
N LEU A 309 -12.88 11.49 30.29
CA LEU A 309 -11.43 11.67 30.17
C LEU A 309 -11.04 13.15 30.06
N ILE A 310 -11.81 13.95 29.31
CA ILE A 310 -11.65 15.40 29.25
C ILE A 310 -11.82 16.02 30.64
N LEU A 311 -12.89 15.66 31.37
CA LEU A 311 -13.16 16.16 32.72
C LEU A 311 -12.06 15.77 33.72
N LEU A 312 -11.58 14.53 33.69
CA LEU A 312 -10.50 14.07 34.56
C LEU A 312 -9.17 14.73 34.24
N THR A 313 -8.89 14.99 32.96
CA THR A 313 -7.71 15.74 32.52
C THR A 313 -7.77 17.17 33.05
N ALA A 314 -8.91 17.85 32.87
CA ALA A 314 -9.13 19.18 33.41
C ALA A 314 -9.00 19.18 34.95
N LEU A 315 -9.59 18.21 35.64
CA LEU A 315 -9.51 18.06 37.09
C LEU A 315 -8.06 17.93 37.57
N ALA A 316 -7.23 17.11 36.92
CA ALA A 316 -5.82 16.97 37.28
C ALA A 316 -5.07 18.32 37.17
N LEU A 317 -5.33 19.10 36.11
CA LEU A 317 -4.75 20.44 35.95
C LEU A 317 -5.30 21.45 36.96
N VAL A 318 -6.59 21.39 37.29
CA VAL A 318 -7.24 22.22 38.33
C VAL A 318 -6.66 21.92 39.71
N LEU A 319 -6.49 20.66 40.08
CA LEU A 319 -5.94 20.28 41.38
C LEU A 319 -4.49 20.77 41.52
N TYR A 320 -3.69 20.69 40.46
CA TYR A 320 -2.36 21.29 40.44
C TYR A 320 -2.41 22.82 40.56
N GLN A 321 -3.29 23.46 39.77
CA GLN A 321 -3.52 24.91 39.76
C GLN A 321 -3.82 25.49 41.15
N TYR A 322 -4.58 24.76 41.97
CA TYR A 322 -4.94 25.14 43.34
C TYR A 322 -4.02 24.51 44.41
N ASN A 323 -2.85 24.02 44.01
CA ASN A 323 -1.85 23.39 44.89
C ASN A 323 -2.38 22.23 45.75
N LYS A 324 -3.44 21.54 45.30
CA LYS A 324 -4.01 20.35 45.96
C LYS A 324 -3.18 19.09 45.69
N ILE A 325 -2.46 19.05 44.57
CA ILE A 325 -1.49 18.01 44.24
C ILE A 325 -0.18 18.63 43.76
N PRO A 326 0.98 18.00 44.02
CA PRO A 326 2.26 18.45 43.50
C PRO A 326 2.36 18.20 41.99
N LEU A 327 3.34 18.84 41.33
CA LEU A 327 3.62 18.67 39.90
C LEU A 327 3.77 17.19 39.49
N ARG A 328 4.51 16.41 40.28
CA ARG A 328 4.67 14.96 40.05
C ARG A 328 3.34 14.22 40.09
N GLY A 329 2.43 14.60 40.98
CA GLY A 329 1.09 14.01 41.07
C GLY A 329 0.27 14.28 39.82
N MET A 330 0.28 15.52 39.32
CA MET A 330 -0.37 15.88 38.06
C MET A 330 0.22 15.09 36.87
N GLN A 331 1.55 14.99 36.79
CA GLN A 331 2.24 14.25 35.73
C GLN A 331 1.85 12.76 35.73
N ILE A 332 1.84 12.11 36.89
CA ILE A 332 1.42 10.71 37.04
C ILE A 332 -0.05 10.54 36.64
N ALA A 333 -0.93 11.44 37.07
CA ALA A 333 -2.36 11.39 36.72
C ALA A 333 -2.56 11.52 35.20
N LEU A 334 -1.91 12.49 34.56
CA LEU A 334 -1.98 12.67 33.10
C LEU A 334 -1.40 11.46 32.35
N LEU A 335 -0.29 10.89 32.82
CA LEU A 335 0.31 9.71 32.22
C LEU A 335 -0.63 8.50 32.32
N ALA A 336 -1.23 8.27 33.49
CA ALA A 336 -2.22 7.21 33.68
C ALA A 336 -3.45 7.39 32.78
N LEU A 337 -3.96 8.62 32.66
CA LEU A 337 -5.06 8.95 31.76
C LEU A 337 -4.69 8.70 30.30
N LEU A 338 -3.48 9.05 29.85
CA LEU A 338 -3.00 8.78 28.49
C LEU A 338 -2.91 7.27 28.20
N PHE A 339 -2.37 6.48 29.15
CA PHE A 339 -2.31 5.02 29.01
C PHE A 339 -3.70 4.39 28.92
N PHE A 340 -4.63 4.80 29.79
CA PHE A 340 -6.01 4.33 29.74
C PHE A 340 -6.72 4.78 28.46
N ASP A 341 -6.43 6.00 28.01
CA ASP A 341 -7.06 6.58 26.84
C ASP A 341 -6.63 5.87 25.55
N LEU A 342 -5.34 5.95 25.21
CA LEU A 342 -4.80 5.40 23.97
C LEU A 342 -4.64 3.89 24.05
N GLY A 343 -4.08 3.37 25.15
CA GLY A 343 -3.86 1.93 25.33
C GLY A 343 -5.17 1.14 25.40
N GLY A 344 -6.21 1.71 26.03
CA GLY A 344 -7.53 1.09 26.10
C GLY A 344 -8.22 0.96 24.74
N VAL A 345 -8.01 1.91 23.83
CA VAL A 345 -8.51 1.83 22.45
C VAL A 345 -7.63 0.92 21.60
N ALA A 346 -6.30 1.08 21.67
CA ALA A 346 -5.35 0.28 20.90
C ALA A 346 -5.53 -1.23 21.15
N LYS A 347 -5.75 -1.64 22.40
CA LYS A 347 -5.98 -3.04 22.78
C LYS A 347 -7.25 -3.64 22.14
N ARG A 348 -8.21 -2.83 21.67
CA ARG A 348 -9.40 -3.34 20.95
C ARG A 348 -9.02 -3.88 19.57
N TYR A 349 -8.03 -3.27 18.92
CA TYR A 349 -7.64 -3.54 17.54
C TYR A 349 -6.33 -4.33 17.40
N VAL A 350 -5.46 -4.22 18.40
CA VAL A 350 -4.19 -4.97 18.48
C VAL A 350 -4.11 -5.66 19.84
N ASN A 351 -4.42 -6.95 19.86
CA ASN A 351 -4.46 -7.80 21.04
C ASN A 351 -3.83 -9.17 20.78
N LYS A 352 -3.90 -10.05 21.79
CA LYS A 352 -3.30 -11.39 21.76
C LYS A 352 -3.80 -12.25 20.59
N ASP A 353 -5.02 -12.05 20.13
CA ASP A 353 -5.64 -12.84 19.06
C ASP A 353 -5.11 -12.43 17.67
N ASN A 354 -4.41 -11.29 17.57
CA ASN A 354 -3.69 -10.89 16.35
C ASN A 354 -2.33 -11.56 16.20
N PHE A 355 -1.83 -12.23 17.25
CA PHE A 355 -0.59 -12.99 17.19
C PHE A 355 -0.94 -14.43 16.88
N VAL A 356 -0.31 -14.98 15.84
CA VAL A 356 -0.47 -16.37 15.41
C VAL A 356 0.81 -17.14 15.71
N ASP A 357 0.68 -18.45 15.95
CA ASP A 357 1.83 -19.32 16.14
C ASP A 357 2.75 -19.29 14.92
N LYS A 358 4.05 -19.35 15.17
CA LYS A 358 5.09 -19.35 14.13
C LYS A 358 4.80 -20.40 13.04
N TYR A 359 4.30 -21.57 13.42
CA TYR A 359 3.93 -22.63 12.48
C TYR A 359 2.89 -22.18 11.44
N LEU A 360 1.87 -21.42 11.85
CA LEU A 360 0.82 -20.91 10.95
C LEU A 360 1.34 -19.79 10.03
N ILE A 361 2.36 -19.04 10.46
CA ILE A 361 3.03 -18.06 9.61
C ILE A 361 3.89 -18.76 8.56
N GLU A 362 4.62 -19.81 8.95
CA GLU A 362 5.49 -20.58 8.05
C GLU A 362 4.68 -21.51 7.11
N ASN A 363 3.50 -21.94 7.54
CA ASN A 363 2.61 -22.83 6.78
C ASN A 363 1.19 -22.24 6.70
N PRO A 364 1.00 -21.11 6.00
CA PRO A 364 -0.29 -20.42 5.92
C PRO A 364 -1.31 -21.15 5.03
N PHE A 365 -0.86 -22.15 4.27
CA PHE A 365 -1.69 -22.95 3.37
C PHE A 365 -1.43 -24.43 3.59
N GLU A 366 -2.47 -25.24 3.46
CA GLU A 366 -2.37 -26.69 3.43
C GLU A 366 -2.35 -27.20 1.99
N ALA A 367 -1.46 -28.17 1.73
CA ALA A 367 -1.33 -28.81 0.43
C ALA A 367 -2.53 -29.75 0.23
N THR A 368 -3.22 -29.61 -0.91
CA THR A 368 -4.30 -30.51 -1.30
C THR A 368 -3.75 -31.80 -1.92
N PRO A 369 -4.55 -32.86 -2.06
CA PRO A 369 -4.15 -34.04 -2.82
C PRO A 369 -3.67 -33.71 -4.25
N ALA A 370 -4.26 -32.70 -4.90
CA ALA A 370 -3.83 -32.22 -6.20
C ALA A 370 -2.42 -31.61 -6.17
N ASP A 371 -2.11 -30.79 -5.15
CA ASP A 371 -0.76 -30.24 -5.00
C ASP A 371 0.26 -31.34 -4.75
N MET A 372 -0.07 -32.29 -3.87
CA MET A 372 0.80 -33.42 -3.54
C MET A 372 1.09 -34.30 -4.77
N ALA A 373 0.10 -34.50 -5.65
CA ALA A 373 0.29 -35.19 -6.92
C ALA A 373 1.21 -34.41 -7.88
N ILE A 374 1.00 -33.10 -8.03
CA ILE A 374 1.82 -32.24 -8.90
C ILE A 374 3.27 -32.16 -8.39
N LEU A 375 3.49 -32.09 -7.07
CA LEU A 375 4.82 -32.03 -6.46
C LEU A 375 5.69 -33.28 -6.71
N GLN A 376 5.10 -34.37 -7.21
CA GLN A 376 5.84 -35.54 -7.66
C GLN A 376 6.57 -35.28 -8.99
N ASP A 377 6.05 -34.37 -9.84
CA ASP A 377 6.75 -33.92 -11.04
C ASP A 377 7.96 -33.07 -10.64
N LYS A 378 9.15 -33.51 -11.09
CA LYS A 378 10.43 -32.83 -10.83
C LYS A 378 10.90 -31.97 -12.01
N SER A 379 10.15 -31.94 -13.10
CA SER A 379 10.41 -31.04 -14.23
C SER A 379 10.12 -29.59 -13.83
N TYR A 380 10.63 -28.64 -14.61
CA TYR A 380 10.31 -27.24 -14.43
C TYR A 380 9.02 -26.91 -15.18
N TYR A 381 7.94 -26.67 -14.44
CA TYR A 381 6.61 -26.32 -14.94
C TYR A 381 6.04 -25.10 -14.20
N ARG A 382 4.95 -24.54 -14.73
CA ARG A 382 4.11 -23.58 -14.03
C ARG A 382 2.70 -24.09 -13.75
N VAL A 383 2.08 -23.53 -12.72
CA VAL A 383 0.72 -23.87 -12.28
C VAL A 383 -0.18 -22.63 -12.30
N TYR A 384 -1.39 -22.80 -12.82
CA TYR A 384 -2.43 -21.78 -12.81
C TYR A 384 -3.67 -22.25 -12.06
N GLU A 385 -4.20 -21.43 -11.16
CA GLU A 385 -5.43 -21.70 -10.42
C GLU A 385 -6.44 -20.57 -10.73
N PRO A 386 -7.37 -20.76 -11.69
CA PRO A 386 -8.22 -19.68 -12.21
C PRO A 386 -9.05 -18.97 -11.14
N GLN A 387 -9.53 -19.71 -10.14
CA GLN A 387 -10.35 -19.16 -9.07
C GLN A 387 -9.57 -18.27 -8.09
N VAL A 388 -8.27 -18.53 -7.96
CA VAL A 388 -7.35 -17.71 -7.18
C VAL A 388 -6.88 -16.49 -7.99
N GLY A 389 -6.77 -16.66 -9.30
CA GLY A 389 -6.42 -15.61 -10.24
C GLY A 389 -5.00 -15.07 -10.06
N ILE A 390 -4.72 -13.90 -10.66
CA ILE A 390 -3.36 -13.33 -10.68
C ILE A 390 -2.84 -12.86 -9.31
N ASN A 391 -3.72 -12.62 -8.32
CA ASN A 391 -3.36 -11.99 -7.05
C ASN A 391 -3.17 -12.96 -5.89
N GLY A 392 -3.43 -14.25 -6.06
CA GLY A 392 -3.38 -15.15 -4.91
C GLY A 392 -2.00 -15.67 -4.57
N ALA A 393 -1.80 -15.95 -3.28
CA ALA A 393 -0.53 -16.40 -2.73
C ALA A 393 -0.42 -17.93 -2.60
N ARG A 394 -1.55 -18.64 -2.48
CA ARG A 394 -1.60 -20.09 -2.22
C ARG A 394 -0.84 -20.90 -3.26
N THR A 395 -1.18 -20.76 -4.53
CA THR A 395 -0.56 -21.53 -5.61
C THR A 395 0.95 -21.26 -5.69
N SER A 396 1.36 -20.01 -5.45
CA SER A 396 2.77 -19.59 -5.43
C SER A 396 3.56 -20.13 -4.24
N PHE A 397 2.88 -20.55 -3.17
CA PHE A 397 3.52 -21.14 -1.99
C PHE A 397 4.00 -22.57 -2.27
N PHE A 398 3.25 -23.34 -3.07
CA PHE A 398 3.58 -24.72 -3.39
C PHE A 398 4.29 -24.89 -4.75
N HIS A 399 3.97 -24.03 -5.73
CA HIS A 399 4.37 -24.23 -7.12
C HIS A 399 4.88 -22.94 -7.75
N HIS A 400 5.59 -23.04 -8.87
CA HIS A 400 5.85 -21.88 -9.72
C HIS A 400 4.54 -21.41 -10.36
N SER A 401 3.93 -20.37 -9.81
CA SER A 401 2.68 -19.83 -10.35
C SER A 401 2.92 -18.74 -11.38
N ILE A 402 1.99 -18.59 -12.33
CA ILE A 402 1.87 -17.39 -13.17
C ILE A 402 1.12 -16.24 -12.47
N GLY A 403 0.58 -16.49 -11.27
CA GLY A 403 0.02 -15.50 -10.37
C GLY A 403 0.95 -15.17 -9.20
N GLY A 404 0.47 -14.38 -8.25
CA GLY A 404 1.19 -13.99 -7.05
C GLY A 404 0.85 -12.56 -6.63
N TYR A 405 0.61 -12.35 -5.34
CA TYR A 405 0.34 -11.00 -4.83
C TYR A 405 1.59 -10.11 -4.93
N HIS A 406 1.48 -9.01 -5.66
CA HIS A 406 2.48 -7.94 -5.64
C HIS A 406 1.81 -6.58 -5.87
N ALA A 407 2.14 -5.57 -5.04
CA ALA A 407 1.47 -4.27 -5.07
C ALA A 407 1.81 -3.42 -6.31
N ALA A 408 2.90 -3.74 -7.01
CA ALA A 408 3.33 -3.10 -8.24
C ALA A 408 3.70 -4.17 -9.28
N LYS A 409 2.77 -5.07 -9.60
CA LYS A 409 3.01 -6.17 -10.56
C LYS A 409 3.55 -5.68 -11.91
N PRO A 410 4.22 -6.55 -12.69
CA PRO A 410 4.54 -6.25 -14.08
C PRO A 410 3.28 -5.84 -14.84
N LYS A 411 3.30 -4.68 -15.51
CA LYS A 411 2.10 -4.18 -16.21
C LYS A 411 1.65 -5.14 -17.29
N ARG A 412 2.60 -5.66 -18.08
CA ARG A 412 2.31 -6.55 -19.20
C ARG A 412 1.77 -7.90 -18.78
N LEU A 413 2.15 -8.40 -17.61
CA LEU A 413 1.55 -9.60 -17.04
C LEU A 413 0.08 -9.35 -16.65
N GLN A 414 -0.20 -8.22 -16.00
CA GLN A 414 -1.58 -7.82 -15.67
C GLN A 414 -2.43 -7.68 -16.94
N GLU A 415 -1.92 -7.02 -17.97
CA GLU A 415 -2.63 -6.84 -19.23
C GLU A 415 -2.77 -8.16 -20.01
N LEU A 416 -1.75 -9.02 -20.05
CA LEU A 416 -1.88 -10.34 -20.65
C LEU A 416 -2.96 -11.16 -19.92
N PHE A 417 -3.03 -11.04 -18.60
CA PHE A 417 -4.06 -11.68 -17.80
C PHE A 417 -5.46 -11.18 -18.13
N ASP A 418 -5.67 -9.86 -18.08
CA ASP A 418 -6.98 -9.24 -18.27
C ASP A 418 -7.55 -9.46 -19.68
N TYR A 419 -6.68 -9.49 -20.70
CA TYR A 419 -7.08 -9.57 -22.12
C TYR A 419 -7.14 -11.00 -22.64
N GLN A 420 -6.36 -11.93 -22.07
CA GLN A 420 -6.21 -13.29 -22.59
C GLN A 420 -6.52 -14.37 -21.54
N ILE A 421 -5.78 -14.43 -20.43
CA ILE A 421 -5.85 -15.55 -19.49
C ILE A 421 -7.21 -15.59 -18.80
N ALA A 422 -7.74 -14.44 -18.35
CA ALA A 422 -9.06 -14.34 -17.74
C ALA A 422 -10.21 -14.68 -18.72
N LYS A 423 -9.93 -14.74 -20.02
CA LYS A 423 -10.87 -15.15 -21.08
C LYS A 423 -10.71 -16.63 -21.48
N GLY A 424 -9.84 -17.38 -20.80
CA GLY A 424 -9.63 -18.81 -21.06
C GLY A 424 -8.77 -19.10 -22.28
N ASN A 425 -7.88 -18.18 -22.69
CA ASN A 425 -6.98 -18.41 -23.82
C ASN A 425 -5.89 -19.45 -23.45
N MET A 426 -6.09 -20.69 -23.90
CA MET A 426 -5.16 -21.80 -23.66
C MET A 426 -3.81 -21.62 -24.34
N GLU A 427 -3.75 -21.01 -25.52
CA GLU A 427 -2.48 -20.77 -26.23
C GLU A 427 -1.54 -19.87 -25.42
N VAL A 428 -2.11 -18.87 -24.74
CA VAL A 428 -1.35 -18.03 -23.82
C VAL A 428 -0.87 -18.80 -22.58
N LEU A 429 -1.64 -19.78 -22.10
CA LEU A 429 -1.18 -20.67 -21.02
C LEU A 429 -0.07 -21.62 -21.49
N ASN A 430 -0.17 -22.11 -22.73
CA ASN A 430 0.81 -22.99 -23.37
C ASN A 430 2.17 -22.31 -23.48
N MET A 431 2.22 -21.07 -23.99
CA MET A 431 3.46 -20.29 -24.12
C MET A 431 4.06 -19.88 -22.76
N LEU A 432 3.25 -19.83 -21.70
CA LEU A 432 3.68 -19.57 -20.33
C LEU A 432 4.13 -20.84 -19.58
N ASN A 433 4.25 -21.97 -20.28
CA ASN A 433 4.64 -23.27 -19.70
C ASN A 433 3.74 -23.70 -18.52
N VAL A 434 2.44 -23.39 -18.61
CA VAL A 434 1.46 -23.83 -17.61
C VAL A 434 1.11 -25.29 -17.90
N LYS A 435 1.73 -26.20 -17.16
CA LYS A 435 1.52 -27.66 -17.31
C LYS A 435 0.34 -28.17 -16.50
N TYR A 436 0.07 -27.53 -15.37
CA TYR A 436 -1.03 -27.92 -14.49
C TYR A 436 -1.98 -26.76 -14.24
N ILE A 437 -3.27 -27.03 -14.36
CA ILE A 437 -4.34 -26.08 -14.07
C ILE A 437 -5.17 -26.66 -12.92
N LEU A 438 -5.21 -25.97 -11.79
CA LEU A 438 -5.97 -26.38 -10.62
C LEU A 438 -7.41 -25.86 -10.73
N LEU A 439 -8.36 -26.77 -10.94
CA LEU A 439 -9.79 -26.47 -11.07
C LEU A 439 -10.55 -27.01 -9.86
N ARG A 440 -11.69 -26.42 -9.50
CA ARG A 440 -12.60 -27.07 -8.54
C ARG A 440 -13.69 -27.84 -9.26
N ASN A 441 -13.99 -29.04 -8.75
CA ASN A 441 -15.19 -29.79 -9.14
C ASN A 441 -16.46 -29.17 -8.52
N GLN A 442 -17.61 -29.80 -8.77
CA GLN A 442 -18.91 -29.33 -8.26
C GLN A 442 -19.00 -29.42 -6.74
N GLU A 443 -18.24 -30.34 -6.14
CA GLU A 443 -18.11 -30.55 -4.70
C GLU A 443 -17.13 -29.56 -4.03
N GLY A 444 -16.44 -28.72 -4.80
CA GLY A 444 -15.50 -27.71 -4.32
C GLY A 444 -14.08 -28.21 -4.07
N GLU A 445 -13.79 -29.48 -4.36
CA GLU A 445 -12.46 -30.09 -4.26
C GLU A 445 -11.58 -29.65 -5.42
N ILE A 446 -10.30 -29.39 -5.12
CA ILE A 446 -9.32 -28.99 -6.14
C ILE A 446 -8.80 -30.24 -6.85
N GLN A 447 -8.88 -30.25 -8.18
CA GLN A 447 -8.38 -31.30 -9.06
C GLN A 447 -7.38 -30.72 -10.08
N PRO A 448 -6.29 -31.44 -10.37
CA PRO A 448 -5.32 -31.01 -11.36
C PRO A 448 -5.78 -31.41 -12.77
N MET A 449 -5.88 -30.45 -13.68
CA MET A 449 -5.96 -30.68 -15.11
C MET A 449 -4.56 -30.60 -15.72
N HIS A 450 -4.14 -31.64 -16.42
CA HIS A 450 -2.88 -31.65 -17.15
C HIS A 450 -3.03 -30.97 -18.51
N ASN A 451 -2.14 -30.04 -18.82
CA ASN A 451 -2.06 -29.36 -20.10
C ASN A 451 -0.94 -29.99 -20.94
N GLU A 452 -1.32 -30.88 -21.86
CA GLU A 452 -0.38 -31.58 -22.75
C GLU A 452 0.31 -30.63 -23.75
N ASP A 453 -0.29 -29.48 -24.04
CA ASP A 453 0.18 -28.52 -25.04
C ASP A 453 1.15 -27.47 -24.47
N ALA A 454 1.57 -27.61 -23.20
CA ALA A 454 2.56 -26.72 -22.60
C ALA A 454 3.90 -26.78 -23.36
N LEU A 455 4.36 -25.64 -23.88
CA LEU A 455 5.51 -25.58 -24.80
C LEU A 455 6.88 -25.73 -24.12
N GLY A 456 6.91 -25.89 -22.80
CA GLY A 456 8.15 -25.94 -22.02
C GLY A 456 8.79 -24.56 -21.84
N ASN A 457 10.06 -24.57 -21.42
CA ASN A 457 10.76 -23.35 -21.02
C ASN A 457 11.29 -22.51 -22.19
N ALA A 458 11.45 -23.13 -23.35
CA ALA A 458 11.80 -22.48 -24.60
C ALA A 458 11.45 -23.39 -25.78
N TRP A 459 11.21 -22.81 -26.94
CA TRP A 459 10.94 -23.55 -28.18
C TRP A 459 11.36 -22.72 -29.40
N PHE A 460 11.59 -23.39 -30.52
CA PHE A 460 11.84 -22.74 -31.81
C PHE A 460 10.52 -22.48 -32.53
N VAL A 461 10.43 -21.35 -33.24
CA VAL A 461 9.26 -20.99 -34.07
C VAL A 461 9.61 -21.03 -35.56
N LYS A 462 8.59 -21.27 -36.39
CA LYS A 462 8.71 -21.26 -37.86
C LYS A 462 8.55 -19.85 -38.43
N GLN A 463 7.79 -18.99 -37.76
CA GLN A 463 7.45 -17.67 -38.26
C GLN A 463 7.67 -16.60 -37.20
N LEU A 464 8.29 -15.48 -37.62
CA LEU A 464 8.36 -14.26 -36.83
C LEU A 464 7.52 -13.18 -37.51
N SER A 465 6.37 -12.88 -36.90
CA SER A 465 5.38 -11.97 -37.45
C SER A 465 5.46 -10.59 -36.84
N LEU A 466 5.75 -9.61 -37.69
CA LEU A 466 5.76 -8.20 -37.32
C LEU A 466 4.34 -7.62 -37.28
N LYS A 467 4.05 -6.89 -36.20
CA LYS A 467 2.83 -6.10 -36.00
C LYS A 467 3.19 -4.64 -35.82
N ASN A 468 2.26 -3.74 -36.14
CA ASN A 468 2.52 -2.29 -36.09
C ASN A 468 2.45 -1.72 -34.67
N SER A 469 1.77 -2.41 -33.75
CA SER A 469 1.55 -1.93 -32.38
C SER A 469 1.30 -3.05 -31.39
N ASP A 470 1.44 -2.73 -30.09
CA ASP A 470 1.05 -3.62 -29.00
C ASP A 470 -0.43 -4.02 -29.04
N ASN A 471 -1.33 -3.15 -29.54
CA ASN A 471 -2.74 -3.50 -29.74
C ASN A 471 -2.91 -4.62 -30.77
N GLU A 472 -2.16 -4.56 -31.87
CA GLU A 472 -2.20 -5.60 -32.91
C GLU A 472 -1.61 -6.91 -32.41
N VAL A 473 -0.50 -6.87 -31.65
CA VAL A 473 0.06 -8.06 -30.98
C VAL A 473 -1.00 -8.67 -30.05
N MET A 474 -1.56 -7.86 -29.14
CA MET A 474 -2.56 -8.34 -28.18
C MET A 474 -3.81 -8.91 -28.87
N LYS A 475 -4.25 -8.34 -29.99
CA LYS A 475 -5.36 -8.87 -30.79
C LYS A 475 -4.99 -10.19 -31.47
N ALA A 476 -3.77 -10.28 -32.02
CA ALA A 476 -3.27 -11.48 -32.69
C ALA A 476 -3.13 -12.68 -31.74
N LEU A 477 -2.85 -12.45 -30.45
CA LEU A 477 -2.80 -13.50 -29.42
C LEU A 477 -4.07 -14.37 -29.32
N LYS A 478 -5.21 -13.91 -29.85
CA LYS A 478 -6.48 -14.66 -29.86
C LYS A 478 -6.54 -15.77 -30.90
N LYS A 479 -5.67 -15.75 -31.92
CA LYS A 479 -5.72 -16.65 -33.08
C LYS A 479 -4.35 -17.19 -33.50
N PHE A 480 -3.29 -16.85 -32.78
CA PHE A 480 -1.94 -17.31 -33.10
C PHE A 480 -1.66 -18.65 -32.42
N HIS A 481 -0.77 -19.44 -33.01
CA HIS A 481 -0.27 -20.68 -32.45
C HIS A 481 1.18 -20.48 -31.99
N PRO A 482 1.44 -20.35 -30.67
CA PRO A 482 2.76 -19.98 -30.15
C PRO A 482 3.84 -21.00 -30.49
N SER A 483 3.48 -22.28 -30.70
CA SER A 483 4.42 -23.32 -31.14
C SER A 483 5.01 -23.07 -32.53
N GLU A 484 4.36 -22.25 -33.36
CA GLU A 484 4.77 -22.02 -34.75
C GLU A 484 5.12 -20.55 -35.04
N GLU A 485 4.49 -19.60 -34.36
CA GLU A 485 4.59 -18.17 -34.64
C GLU A 485 4.96 -17.37 -33.38
N ALA A 486 5.96 -16.50 -33.51
CA ALA A 486 6.25 -15.44 -32.55
C ALA A 486 5.78 -14.08 -33.07
N LEU A 487 5.18 -13.26 -32.21
CA LEU A 487 4.66 -11.93 -32.53
C LEU A 487 5.56 -10.85 -31.96
N ALA A 488 5.98 -9.89 -32.79
CA ALA A 488 6.82 -8.76 -32.34
C ALA A 488 6.44 -7.46 -33.03
N THR A 489 6.84 -6.32 -32.47
CA THR A 489 6.82 -5.03 -33.19
C THR A 489 8.21 -4.63 -33.67
N LEU A 490 8.31 -3.72 -34.63
CA LEU A 490 9.60 -3.17 -35.06
C LEU A 490 10.40 -2.54 -33.91
N LYS A 491 9.70 -1.93 -32.93
CA LYS A 491 10.31 -1.38 -31.72
C LYS A 491 10.92 -2.45 -30.83
N ASP A 492 10.35 -3.66 -30.83
CA ASP A 492 10.83 -4.78 -30.04
C ASP A 492 12.09 -5.40 -30.62
N LEU A 493 12.14 -5.56 -31.95
CA LEU A 493 13.27 -6.20 -32.63
C LEU A 493 14.46 -5.26 -32.79
N LYS A 494 14.24 -3.95 -33.02
CA LYS A 494 15.30 -2.95 -33.27
C LYS A 494 16.26 -3.26 -34.44
N THR A 495 16.01 -4.34 -35.17
CA THR A 495 16.77 -4.81 -36.32
C THR A 495 15.85 -5.61 -37.25
N ASN A 496 16.30 -5.84 -38.48
CA ASN A 496 15.60 -6.68 -39.44
C ASN A 496 16.03 -8.13 -39.24
N LEU A 497 15.10 -8.98 -38.85
CA LEU A 497 15.29 -10.43 -38.72
C LEU A 497 14.52 -11.16 -39.83
N PRO A 498 14.92 -12.38 -40.20
CA PRO A 498 14.13 -13.25 -41.05
C PRO A 498 12.70 -13.42 -40.51
N SER A 499 11.71 -13.45 -41.40
CA SER A 499 10.32 -13.70 -41.02
C SER A 499 9.95 -15.18 -40.99
N GLN A 500 10.81 -16.05 -41.55
CA GLN A 500 10.59 -17.49 -41.73
C GLN A 500 11.85 -18.24 -41.31
N TYR A 501 11.65 -19.36 -40.62
CA TYR A 501 12.69 -20.21 -40.05
C TYR A 501 12.36 -21.68 -40.30
N THR A 502 13.39 -22.50 -40.42
CA THR A 502 13.24 -23.96 -40.56
C THR A 502 13.35 -24.61 -39.19
N VAL A 503 12.31 -25.34 -38.79
CA VAL A 503 12.28 -26.15 -37.57
C VAL A 503 11.99 -27.58 -37.99
N ASP A 504 12.95 -28.48 -37.75
CA ASP A 504 12.83 -29.91 -38.05
C ASP A 504 12.56 -30.73 -36.78
N SER A 505 12.28 -32.02 -36.92
CA SER A 505 12.01 -32.91 -35.79
C SER A 505 13.23 -33.20 -34.89
N THR A 506 14.43 -32.80 -35.32
CA THR A 506 15.68 -32.98 -34.55
C THR A 506 16.05 -31.73 -33.74
N THR A 507 15.32 -30.63 -33.97
CA THR A 507 15.51 -29.36 -33.30
C THR A 507 15.09 -29.48 -31.84
N THR A 508 15.99 -29.14 -30.92
CA THR A 508 15.74 -29.24 -29.48
C THR A 508 16.29 -28.04 -28.73
N ILE A 509 15.61 -27.66 -27.65
CA ILE A 509 16.13 -26.74 -26.66
C ILE A 509 15.62 -27.15 -25.27
N ALA A 510 16.51 -27.14 -24.28
CA ALA A 510 16.18 -27.56 -22.92
C ALA A 510 16.84 -26.65 -21.89
N LEU A 511 16.07 -26.26 -20.87
CA LEU A 511 16.59 -25.60 -19.67
C LEU A 511 17.42 -26.61 -18.87
N LYS A 512 18.70 -26.31 -18.66
CA LYS A 512 19.63 -27.16 -17.90
C LYS A 512 19.81 -26.71 -16.47
N HIS A 513 19.84 -25.40 -16.26
CA HIS A 513 20.07 -24.82 -14.95
C HIS A 513 19.22 -23.57 -14.77
N THR A 514 18.63 -23.42 -13.58
CA THR A 514 17.75 -22.32 -13.25
C THR A 514 18.04 -21.77 -11.86
N ARG A 515 18.25 -20.46 -11.82
CA ARG A 515 18.32 -19.62 -10.62
C ARG A 515 17.57 -18.32 -10.92
N PRO A 516 17.07 -17.61 -9.90
CA PRO A 516 16.37 -16.33 -10.10
C PRO A 516 17.17 -15.28 -10.89
N ASP A 517 18.50 -15.33 -10.80
CA ASP A 517 19.44 -14.43 -11.45
C ASP A 517 20.19 -15.04 -12.65
N GLU A 518 19.96 -16.32 -12.97
CA GLU A 518 20.68 -17.01 -14.05
C GLU A 518 19.90 -18.18 -14.65
N LEU A 519 19.83 -18.26 -15.97
CA LEU A 519 19.19 -19.36 -16.71
C LEU A 519 20.14 -19.87 -17.79
N THR A 520 20.31 -21.19 -17.88
CA THR A 520 21.15 -21.81 -18.92
C THR A 520 20.34 -22.83 -19.71
N TYR A 521 20.34 -22.68 -21.03
CA TYR A 521 19.69 -23.55 -21.99
C TYR A 521 20.74 -24.19 -22.89
N GLU A 522 20.52 -25.45 -23.25
CA GLU A 522 21.23 -26.09 -24.35
C GLU A 522 20.28 -26.20 -25.54
N SER A 523 20.75 -25.78 -26.71
CA SER A 523 20.03 -25.87 -27.97
C SER A 523 20.81 -26.71 -28.98
N ASN A 524 20.09 -27.38 -29.86
CA ASN A 524 20.63 -28.08 -31.01
C ASN A 524 19.67 -27.90 -32.20
N ASN A 525 20.12 -27.22 -33.24
CA ASN A 525 19.36 -27.00 -34.47
C ASN A 525 20.29 -27.11 -35.69
N SER A 526 19.83 -27.74 -36.76
CA SER A 526 20.58 -27.86 -38.02
C SER A 526 20.55 -26.57 -38.85
N HIS A 527 19.63 -25.66 -38.55
CA HIS A 527 19.42 -24.38 -39.24
C HIS A 527 19.54 -23.19 -38.29
N GLU A 528 19.67 -21.98 -38.82
CA GLU A 528 19.43 -20.77 -38.04
C GLU A 528 17.96 -20.73 -37.60
N GLY A 529 17.72 -20.43 -36.34
CA GLY A 529 16.37 -20.44 -35.76
C GLY A 529 16.08 -19.23 -34.89
N PHE A 530 14.79 -18.99 -34.66
CA PHE A 530 14.33 -18.05 -33.66
C PHE A 530 13.71 -18.80 -32.50
N VAL A 531 14.23 -18.55 -31.29
CA VAL A 531 13.80 -19.18 -30.05
C VAL A 531 12.96 -18.21 -29.26
N VAL A 532 11.80 -18.67 -28.79
CA VAL A 532 11.01 -18.01 -27.75
C VAL A 532 11.33 -18.68 -26.42
N PHE A 533 11.58 -17.88 -25.39
CA PHE A 533 11.76 -18.35 -24.02
C PHE A 533 10.52 -17.98 -23.23
N SER A 534 10.00 -18.95 -22.46
CA SER A 534 8.85 -18.77 -21.57
C SER A 534 9.22 -17.93 -20.34
N GLU A 535 9.90 -16.80 -20.52
CA GLU A 535 10.40 -15.93 -19.48
C GLU A 535 10.02 -14.49 -19.78
N MET A 536 9.61 -13.77 -18.75
CA MET A 536 9.16 -12.39 -18.88
C MET A 536 10.31 -11.50 -19.37
N TYR A 537 10.05 -10.71 -20.41
CA TYR A 537 10.97 -9.68 -20.90
C TYR A 537 10.98 -8.49 -19.96
N TYR A 538 12.13 -8.25 -19.34
CA TYR A 538 12.43 -7.03 -18.59
C TYR A 538 13.58 -6.30 -19.30
N PRO A 539 13.41 -5.04 -19.72
CA PRO A 539 14.37 -4.33 -20.57
C PRO A 539 15.70 -3.98 -19.90
N HIS A 540 15.84 -4.24 -18.60
CA HIS A 540 17.01 -3.86 -17.82
C HIS A 540 17.62 -5.08 -17.13
N GLY A 541 18.95 -5.08 -16.95
CA GLY A 541 19.68 -6.07 -16.16
C GLY A 541 19.89 -7.45 -16.79
N TRP A 542 18.96 -7.99 -17.57
CA TRP A 542 19.18 -9.27 -18.27
C TRP A 542 20.17 -9.10 -19.42
N LYS A 543 21.26 -9.87 -19.37
CA LYS A 543 22.24 -10.03 -20.44
C LYS A 543 22.19 -11.47 -20.91
N ALA A 544 22.33 -11.71 -22.21
CA ALA A 544 22.33 -13.05 -22.76
C ALA A 544 23.59 -13.31 -23.58
N THR A 545 24.06 -14.55 -23.56
CA THR A 545 25.21 -15.00 -24.35
C THR A 545 24.91 -16.33 -25.04
N ILE A 546 25.39 -16.49 -26.28
CA ILE A 546 25.45 -17.75 -27.01
C ILE A 546 26.92 -18.16 -27.08
N ASP A 547 27.28 -19.29 -26.48
CA ASP A 547 28.67 -19.78 -26.35
C ASP A 547 29.64 -18.70 -25.84
N GLY A 548 29.20 -17.94 -24.83
CA GLY A 548 29.98 -16.86 -24.21
C GLY A 548 30.02 -15.54 -24.99
N LYS A 549 29.44 -15.46 -26.20
CA LYS A 549 29.32 -14.21 -26.97
C LYS A 549 27.97 -13.54 -26.72
N GLU A 550 27.97 -12.24 -26.46
CA GLU A 550 26.74 -11.48 -26.19
C GLU A 550 25.75 -11.55 -27.36
N ALA A 551 24.49 -11.80 -27.03
CA ALA A 551 23.40 -11.91 -27.98
C ALA A 551 22.21 -11.04 -27.55
N PRO A 552 21.54 -10.36 -28.50
CA PRO A 552 20.41 -9.48 -28.19
C PRO A 552 19.20 -10.27 -27.71
N ILE A 553 18.48 -9.71 -26.73
CA ILE A 553 17.21 -10.22 -26.23
C ILE A 553 16.09 -9.35 -26.81
N TYR A 554 15.16 -9.99 -27.52
CA TYR A 554 13.99 -9.34 -28.09
C TYR A 554 12.77 -9.58 -27.21
N ARG A 555 11.78 -8.67 -27.28
CA ARG A 555 10.46 -8.92 -26.69
C ARG A 555 9.55 -9.51 -27.74
N VAL A 556 8.89 -10.61 -27.42
CA VAL A 556 7.93 -11.29 -28.29
C VAL A 556 6.66 -11.66 -27.51
N ASP A 557 5.59 -11.96 -28.23
CA ASP A 557 4.31 -12.45 -27.69
C ASP A 557 3.79 -11.59 -26.54
N TYR A 558 3.92 -10.28 -26.74
CA TYR A 558 3.64 -9.21 -25.80
C TYR A 558 4.55 -9.16 -24.56
N THR A 559 4.98 -10.30 -24.01
CA THR A 559 5.58 -10.36 -22.68
C THR A 559 6.84 -11.22 -22.57
N LEU A 560 7.11 -12.09 -23.54
CA LEU A 560 8.16 -13.10 -23.50
C LEU A 560 9.48 -12.60 -24.12
N ARG A 561 10.55 -13.36 -23.91
CA ARG A 561 11.86 -13.13 -24.53
C ARG A 561 11.99 -13.93 -25.83
N GLY A 562 12.66 -13.36 -26.82
CA GLY A 562 13.03 -14.04 -28.06
C GLY A 562 14.48 -13.80 -28.44
N MET A 563 15.09 -14.72 -29.19
CA MET A 563 16.49 -14.62 -29.64
C MET A 563 16.71 -15.38 -30.96
N SER A 564 17.57 -14.83 -31.82
CA SER A 564 18.10 -15.57 -32.97
C SER A 564 19.26 -16.46 -32.52
N VAL A 565 19.20 -17.74 -32.85
CA VAL A 565 20.20 -18.75 -32.50
C VAL A 565 20.79 -19.33 -33.79
N PRO A 566 22.13 -19.31 -33.97
CA PRO A 566 22.77 -19.89 -35.14
C PRO A 566 22.53 -21.39 -35.28
N ALA A 567 22.83 -21.93 -36.47
CA ALA A 567 22.84 -23.36 -36.70
C ALA A 567 23.97 -24.03 -35.90
N GLY A 568 23.65 -25.13 -35.24
CA GLY A 568 24.56 -25.94 -34.46
C GLY A 568 24.03 -26.27 -33.07
N LYS A 569 24.95 -26.78 -32.24
CA LYS A 569 24.73 -26.98 -30.81
C LYS A 569 25.29 -25.79 -30.06
N HIS A 570 24.47 -25.15 -29.25
CA HIS A 570 24.84 -23.93 -28.54
C HIS A 570 24.37 -23.94 -27.09
N GLU A 571 25.20 -23.38 -26.20
CA GLU A 571 24.80 -23.00 -24.85
C GLU A 571 24.31 -21.55 -24.86
N ILE A 572 23.10 -21.33 -24.35
CA ILE A 572 22.47 -20.01 -24.21
C ILE A 572 22.35 -19.71 -22.73
N ARG A 573 23.01 -18.65 -22.27
CA ARG A 573 23.01 -18.24 -20.87
C ARG A 573 22.41 -16.84 -20.72
N PHE A 574 21.41 -16.71 -19.86
CA PHE A 574 20.89 -15.44 -19.37
C PHE A 574 21.43 -15.18 -17.97
N ALA A 575 21.97 -13.99 -17.73
CA ALA A 575 22.41 -13.55 -16.41
C ALA A 575 21.79 -12.18 -16.08
N PHE A 576 21.26 -12.04 -14.86
CA PHE A 576 20.67 -10.80 -14.38
C PHE A 576 21.73 -9.97 -13.64
N ASP A 577 22.25 -8.96 -14.33
CA ASP A 577 23.31 -8.08 -13.87
C ASP A 577 22.90 -6.59 -14.03
N PRO A 578 21.99 -6.08 -13.17
CA PRO A 578 21.43 -4.74 -13.30
C PRO A 578 22.42 -3.63 -12.93
N GLU A 579 22.78 -2.82 -13.92
CA GLU A 579 23.68 -1.65 -13.75
C GLU A 579 23.13 -0.62 -12.75
N VAL A 580 21.81 -0.52 -12.60
CA VAL A 580 21.16 0.38 -11.62
C VAL A 580 21.50 0.00 -10.18
N VAL A 581 21.65 -1.29 -9.88
CA VAL A 581 22.04 -1.78 -8.54
C VAL A 581 23.49 -1.42 -8.26
N LYS A 582 24.40 -1.64 -9.23
CA LYS A 582 25.82 -1.27 -9.08
C LYS A 582 25.98 0.23 -8.87
N THR A 583 25.33 1.03 -9.70
CA THR A 583 25.40 2.50 -9.64
C THR A 583 24.78 3.01 -8.34
N GLY A 584 23.59 2.52 -8.00
CA GLY A 584 22.91 2.88 -6.75
C GLY A 584 23.72 2.52 -5.51
N SER A 585 24.35 1.35 -5.48
CA SER A 585 25.18 0.92 -4.33
C SER A 585 26.44 1.76 -4.17
N ARG A 586 27.08 2.19 -5.26
CA ARG A 586 28.20 3.15 -5.20
C ARG A 586 27.75 4.49 -4.63
N LEU A 587 26.61 5.02 -5.08
CA LEU A 587 26.04 6.27 -4.57
C LEU A 587 25.62 6.17 -3.10
N SER A 588 25.03 5.02 -2.72
CA SER A 588 24.69 4.69 -1.33
C SER A 588 25.92 4.69 -0.44
N LEU A 589 27.00 4.03 -0.86
CA LEU A 589 28.26 4.03 -0.12
C LEU A 589 28.80 5.46 0.07
N VAL A 590 28.82 6.28 -0.99
CA VAL A 590 29.23 7.70 -0.89
C VAL A 590 28.35 8.46 0.09
N GLY A 591 27.03 8.28 0.01
CA GLY A 591 26.08 8.91 0.94
C GLY A 591 26.32 8.51 2.39
N CYS A 592 26.55 7.23 2.67
CA CYS A 592 26.87 6.72 4.00
C CYS A 592 28.20 7.29 4.53
N ILE A 593 29.24 7.35 3.70
CA ILE A 593 30.52 7.97 4.07
C ILE A 593 30.32 9.45 4.40
N LEU A 594 29.60 10.20 3.55
CA LEU A 594 29.30 11.62 3.80
C LEU A 594 28.50 11.82 5.09
N LEU A 595 27.55 10.93 5.39
CA LEU A 595 26.79 10.97 6.63
C LEU A 595 27.70 10.76 7.85
N LEU A 596 28.58 9.75 7.81
CA LEU A 596 29.54 9.49 8.88
C LEU A 596 30.51 10.65 9.08
N LEU A 597 31.05 11.21 7.98
CA LEU A 597 31.93 12.38 8.04
C LEU A 597 31.21 13.60 8.61
N TRP A 598 29.93 13.80 8.27
CA TRP A 598 29.14 14.89 8.82
C TRP A 598 28.89 14.71 10.31
N LEU A 599 28.49 13.51 10.75
CA LEU A 599 28.33 13.20 12.17
C LEU A 599 29.64 13.39 12.95
N ALA A 600 30.75 12.85 12.44
CA ALA A 600 32.07 12.99 13.04
C ALA A 600 32.51 14.46 13.11
N GLY A 601 32.29 15.24 12.04
CA GLY A 601 32.55 16.68 12.01
C GLY A 601 31.70 17.44 13.03
N GLY A 602 30.43 17.10 13.17
CA GLY A 602 29.53 17.67 14.18
C GLY A 602 30.01 17.39 15.60
N ILE A 603 30.40 16.15 15.88
CA ILE A 603 30.98 15.72 17.17
C ILE A 603 32.29 16.48 17.44
N PHE A 604 33.20 16.53 16.47
CA PHE A 604 34.48 17.23 16.60
C PHE A 604 34.31 18.72 16.91
N VAL A 605 33.39 19.41 16.21
CA VAL A 605 33.08 20.82 16.48
C VAL A 605 32.47 21.00 17.87
N GLN A 606 31.65 20.06 18.34
CA GLN A 606 31.03 20.12 19.66
C GLN A 606 32.04 19.90 20.80
N PHE A 607 33.05 19.05 20.62
CA PHE A 607 34.11 18.82 21.61
C PHE A 607 35.24 19.86 21.57
N LYS A 608 35.37 20.60 20.47
CA LYS A 608 36.34 21.71 20.34
C LYS A 608 35.81 23.03 20.92
N LYS A 609 34.48 23.19 21.01
CA LYS A 609 33.82 24.27 21.74
C LYS A 609 33.77 23.92 23.23
#